data_AF-A0A0F3GV74-F1
#
_entry.id   AF-A0A0F3GV74-F1
#
_cell.length_a   1.000
_cell.length_b   1.000
_cell.length_c   1.000
_cell.angle_alpha   90.00
_cell.angle_beta   90.00
_cell.angle_gamma   90.00
#
_symmetry.space_group_name_H-M   'P 1'
#
loop_
_entity.id
_entity.type
_entity.pdbx_description
1 polymer ?
#
loop_
_entity_poly.entity_id
_entity_poly.type
_entity_poly.pdbx_seq_one_letter_code
_entity_poly.pdbx_strand_id
1 'polypeptide(L)'
;MRISEDQLNCLKGAITAVVPDAMIYLFGSRADDSKRGGDIDIMVLSGNILTWKEKAAIRWCYFDNYGEQRLDIVSFTFNEESPFKEIVLSHGIRL
;
A
#
# COMPACT_ATOMS: atom_id res chain seq x y z
N MET A 1 -2.72 -14.84 -0.93
CA MET A 1 -1.97 -13.59 -1.14
C MET A 1 -0.50 -13.92 -1.32
N ARG A 2 0.18 -13.25 -2.24
CA ARG A 2 1.60 -13.50 -2.55
C ARG A 2 2.56 -12.56 -1.81
N ILE A 3 2.21 -12.24 -0.58
CA ILE A 3 2.97 -11.40 0.35
C ILE A 3 2.83 -12.01 1.74
N SER A 4 3.93 -12.14 2.49
CA SER A 4 3.87 -12.76 3.81
C SER A 4 3.20 -11.85 4.84
N GLU A 5 2.66 -12.43 5.90
CA GLU A 5 2.09 -11.66 7.01
C GLU A 5 3.12 -10.72 7.64
N ASP A 6 4.38 -11.15 7.77
CA ASP A 6 5.47 -10.30 8.28
C ASP A 6 5.71 -9.08 7.39
N GLN A 7 5.73 -9.25 6.07
CA GLN A 7 5.87 -8.15 5.12
C GLN A 7 4.68 -7.19 5.19
N LEU A 8 3.47 -7.71 5.34
CA LEU A 8 2.26 -6.90 5.54
C LEU A 8 2.35 -6.09 6.84
N ASN A 9 2.77 -6.72 7.94
CA ASN A 9 2.92 -6.04 9.23
C ASN A 9 4.00 -4.96 9.18
N CYS A 10 5.11 -5.21 8.51
CA CYS A 10 6.13 -4.18 8.28
C CYS A 10 5.58 -3.00 7.47
N LEU A 11 4.83 -3.25 6.37
CA LEU A 11 4.21 -2.19 5.57
C LEU A 11 3.20 -1.38 6.38
N LYS A 12 2.33 -2.06 7.14
CA LYS A 12 1.38 -1.40 8.05
C LYS A 12 2.10 -0.49 9.04
N GLY A 13 3.16 -0.99 9.67
CA GLY A 13 3.96 -0.22 10.61
C GLY A 13 4.62 0.99 9.95
N ALA A 14 5.26 0.80 8.79
CA ALA A 14 5.90 1.88 8.04
C ALA A 14 4.91 2.97 7.62
N ILE A 15 3.72 2.58 7.16
CA ILE A 15 2.67 3.52 6.75
C ILE A 15 2.07 4.24 7.96
N THR A 16 1.71 3.53 9.02
CA THR A 16 1.08 4.13 10.22
C THR A 16 2.05 4.99 11.04
N ALA A 17 3.35 4.74 10.94
CA ALA A 17 4.37 5.64 11.50
C ALA A 17 4.40 7.02 10.81
N VAL A 18 4.00 7.08 9.53
CA VAL A 18 3.94 8.33 8.76
C VAL A 18 2.53 8.94 8.81
N VAL A 19 1.50 8.11 8.69
CA VAL A 19 0.09 8.52 8.66
C VAL A 19 -0.73 7.61 9.59
N PRO A 20 -0.87 7.98 10.88
CA PRO A 20 -1.46 7.10 11.89
C PRO A 20 -2.92 6.70 11.64
N ASP A 21 -3.68 7.52 10.93
CA ASP A 21 -5.09 7.32 10.59
C ASP A 21 -5.31 6.62 9.23
N ALA A 22 -4.24 6.15 8.59
CA ALA A 22 -4.30 5.53 7.28
C ALA A 22 -5.14 4.24 7.27
N MET A 23 -6.07 4.16 6.32
CA MET A 23 -6.64 2.88 5.88
C MET A 23 -5.80 2.34 4.72
N ILE A 24 -5.33 1.10 4.86
CA ILE A 24 -4.37 0.50 3.95
C ILE A 24 -5.04 -0.64 3.19
N TYR A 25 -4.86 -0.66 1.88
CA TYR A 25 -5.40 -1.70 1.00
C TYR A 25 -4.30 -2.26 0.11
N LEU A 26 -4.18 -3.58 0.10
CA LEU A 26 -3.42 -4.30 -0.91
C LEU A 26 -4.28 -4.52 -2.14
N PHE A 27 -3.78 -4.14 -3.30
CA PHE A 27 -4.46 -4.39 -4.57
C PHE A 27 -3.50 -4.97 -5.60
N GLY A 28 -3.97 -5.08 -6.84
CA GLY A 28 -3.15 -5.51 -7.95
C GLY A 28 -2.82 -7.00 -7.92
N SER A 29 -1.65 -7.35 -8.42
CA SER A 29 -1.31 -8.75 -8.72
C SER A 29 -1.01 -9.59 -7.48
N ARG A 30 -0.55 -8.99 -6.38
CA ARG A 30 -0.19 -9.72 -5.15
C ARG A 30 -1.36 -9.97 -4.20
N ALA A 31 -2.50 -9.33 -4.45
CA ALA A 31 -3.75 -9.64 -3.77
C ALA A 31 -4.32 -11.02 -4.18
N ASP A 32 -3.93 -11.55 -5.33
CA ASP A 32 -4.49 -12.78 -5.92
C ASP A 32 -3.38 -13.79 -6.27
N ASP A 33 -3.44 -14.98 -5.69
CA ASP A 33 -2.42 -16.02 -5.87
C ASP A 33 -2.39 -16.58 -7.30
N SER A 34 -3.47 -16.44 -8.08
CA SER A 34 -3.55 -16.90 -9.46
C SER A 34 -2.82 -15.98 -10.45
N LYS A 35 -2.52 -14.74 -10.06
CA LYS A 35 -1.89 -13.74 -10.93
C LYS A 35 -0.37 -13.84 -10.88
N ARG A 36 0.27 -13.63 -12.04
CA ARG A 36 1.73 -13.57 -12.19
C ARG A 36 2.15 -12.11 -12.32
N GLY A 37 2.38 -11.45 -11.19
CA GLY A 37 2.95 -10.11 -11.15
C GLY A 37 4.05 -9.98 -10.09
N GLY A 38 4.84 -8.92 -10.23
CA GLY A 38 6.08 -8.71 -9.48
C GLY A 38 5.99 -7.64 -8.40
N ASP A 39 5.16 -6.61 -8.59
CA ASP A 39 5.17 -5.42 -7.73
C ASP A 39 4.15 -5.57 -6.57
N ILE A 40 4.40 -4.87 -5.46
CA ILE A 40 3.43 -4.73 -4.37
C ILE A 40 2.68 -3.42 -4.59
N ASP A 41 1.38 -3.49 -4.84
CA ASP A 41 0.55 -2.31 -5.06
C ASP A 41 -0.26 -2.01 -3.79
N ILE A 42 0.01 -0.87 -3.15
CA ILE A 42 -0.66 -0.42 -1.92
C ILE A 42 -1.39 0.89 -2.15
N MET A 43 -2.64 0.94 -1.69
CA MET A 43 -3.41 2.18 -1.59
C MET A 43 -3.45 2.61 -0.13
N VAL A 44 -3.09 3.87 0.10
CA VAL A 44 -3.23 4.52 1.39
C VAL A 44 -4.33 5.57 1.30
N LEU A 45 -5.36 5.40 2.12
CA LEU A 45 -6.48 6.33 2.26
C LEU A 45 -6.37 7.04 3.61
N SER A 46 -6.27 8.37 3.60
CA SER A 46 -6.03 9.17 4.80
C SER A 46 -6.68 10.56 4.70
N GLY A 47 -6.57 11.37 5.76
CA GLY A 47 -7.05 12.77 5.71
C GLY A 47 -6.34 13.63 4.67
N ASN A 48 -5.06 13.34 4.40
CA ASN A 48 -4.22 14.04 3.44
C ASN A 48 -3.57 13.09 2.43
N ILE A 49 -3.18 13.61 1.27
CA ILE A 49 -2.37 12.88 0.30
C ILE A 49 -0.93 12.80 0.79
N LEU A 50 -0.36 11.60 0.73
CA LEU A 50 1.06 11.37 1.00
C LEU A 50 1.93 12.17 0.02
N THR A 51 2.84 12.97 0.58
CA THR A 51 3.89 13.65 -0.15
C THR A 51 4.91 12.66 -0.73
N TRP A 52 5.70 13.12 -1.70
CA TRP A 52 6.75 12.29 -2.29
C TRP A 52 7.77 11.81 -1.24
N LYS A 53 8.13 12.65 -0.27
CA LYS A 53 9.07 12.31 0.81
C LYS A 53 8.54 11.19 1.71
N GLU A 54 7.26 11.24 2.06
CA GLU A 54 6.60 10.22 2.87
C GLU A 54 6.52 8.88 2.13
N LYS A 55 6.14 8.90 0.85
CA LYS A 55 6.16 7.69 0.02
C LYS A 55 7.58 7.12 -0.10
N ALA A 56 8.60 7.97 -0.21
CA ALA A 56 9.99 7.53 -0.25
C ALA A 56 10.43 6.90 1.08
N ALA A 57 10.04 7.47 2.23
CA ALA A 57 10.33 6.91 3.54
C ALA A 57 9.72 5.52 3.74
N ILE A 58 8.46 5.32 3.32
CA ILE A 58 7.79 4.01 3.37
C ILE A 58 8.51 2.99 2.49
N ARG A 59 8.87 3.38 1.25
CA ARG A 59 9.64 2.51 0.34
C ARG A 59 10.99 2.13 0.91
N TRP A 60 11.71 3.10 1.49
CA TRP A 60 13.02 2.87 2.10
C TRP A 60 12.93 1.91 3.27
N CYS A 61 11.96 2.12 4.18
CA CYS A 61 11.73 1.22 5.32
C CYS A 61 11.48 -0.22 4.86
N TYR A 62 10.66 -0.42 3.82
CA TYR A 62 10.43 -1.75 3.27
C TYR A 62 11.68 -2.34 2.62
N PHE A 63 12.40 -1.54 1.83
CA PHE A 63 13.63 -1.96 1.15
C PHE A 63 14.72 -2.39 2.13
N ASP A 64 14.90 -1.67 3.23
CA ASP A 64 15.89 -1.98 4.26
C ASP A 64 15.65 -3.36 4.93
N ASN A 65 14.37 -3.78 5.01
CA ASN A 65 13.98 -5.05 5.62
C ASN A 65 13.92 -6.23 4.63
N TYR A 66 13.52 -5.99 3.37
CA TYR A 66 13.21 -7.06 2.41
C TYR A 66 13.93 -6.95 1.06
N GLY A 67 14.80 -5.97 0.89
CA GLY A 67 15.61 -5.77 -0.31
C GLY A 67 14.82 -5.21 -1.49
N GLU A 68 15.33 -5.47 -2.70
CA GLU A 68 14.83 -4.91 -3.95
C GLU A 68 13.51 -5.56 -4.35
N GLN A 69 12.43 -5.00 -3.80
CA GLN A 69 11.07 -5.34 -4.13
C GLN A 69 10.33 -4.05 -4.41
N ARG A 70 9.85 -3.90 -5.65
CA ARG A 70 9.14 -2.72 -6.07
C ARG A 70 7.81 -2.60 -5.32
N LEU A 71 7.61 -1.42 -4.72
CA LEU A 71 6.43 -1.04 -3.96
C LEU A 71 5.81 0.20 -4.63
N ASP A 72 4.65 0.01 -5.25
CA ASP A 72 3.85 1.10 -5.77
C ASP A 72 2.86 1.59 -4.70
N ILE A 73 2.87 2.91 -4.47
CA ILE A 73 2.09 3.54 -3.41
C ILE A 73 1.26 4.66 -4.04
N VAL A 74 -0.03 4.39 -4.15
CA VAL A 74 -1.04 5.38 -4.47
C VAL A 74 -1.68 5.89 -3.18
N SER A 75 -2.05 7.16 -3.17
CA SER A 75 -2.63 7.80 -1.99
C SER A 75 -3.83 8.61 -2.43
N PHE A 76 -4.90 8.52 -1.66
CA PHE A 76 -6.15 9.25 -1.88
C PHE A 76 -6.60 9.86 -0.56
N THR A 77 -7.35 10.96 -0.61
CA THR A 77 -8.05 11.44 0.59
C THR A 77 -9.36 10.67 0.80
N PHE A 78 -9.89 10.66 2.02
CA PHE A 78 -11.19 10.06 2.32
C PHE A 78 -12.32 10.56 1.41
N ASN A 79 -12.32 11.84 1.07
CA ASN A 79 -13.38 12.50 0.30
C ASN A 79 -13.09 12.60 -1.21
N GLU A 80 -11.90 12.17 -1.65
CA GLU A 80 -11.56 12.22 -3.06
C GLU A 80 -12.38 11.20 -3.86
N GLU A 81 -13.05 11.67 -4.90
CA GLU A 81 -13.76 10.84 -5.86
C GLU A 81 -12.79 10.41 -6.96
N SER A 82 -12.58 9.09 -7.07
CA SER A 82 -11.70 8.50 -8.06
C SER A 82 -12.23 7.11 -8.43
N PRO A 83 -12.52 6.85 -9.71
CA PRO A 83 -12.95 5.52 -10.15
C PRO A 83 -11.94 4.43 -9.76
N PHE A 84 -10.65 4.77 -9.75
CA PHE A 84 -9.61 3.84 -9.33
C PHE A 84 -9.71 3.50 -7.84
N LYS A 85 -9.93 4.51 -6.98
CA LYS A 85 -10.15 4.31 -5.54
C LYS A 85 -11.35 3.40 -5.30
N GLU A 86 -12.47 3.62 -5.99
CA GLU A 86 -13.68 2.79 -5.86
C GLU A 86 -13.44 1.33 -6.23
N ILE A 87 -12.68 1.09 -7.31
CA ILE A 87 -12.29 -0.27 -7.72
C ILE A 87 -11.47 -0.95 -6.62
N VAL A 88 -10.48 -0.24 -6.05
CA VAL A 88 -9.63 -0.78 -4.97
C VAL A 88 -10.43 -1.00 -3.69
N LEU A 89 -11.36 -0.10 -3.32
CA LEU A 89 -12.22 -0.31 -2.16
C LEU A 89 -13.14 -1.53 -2.33
N SER A 90 -13.54 -1.85 -3.56
CA SER A 90 -14.45 -2.96 -3.86
C SER A 90 -13.74 -4.32 -3.98
N HIS A 91 -12.51 -4.34 -4.51
CA HIS A 91 -11.80 -5.60 -4.83
C HIS A 91 -10.46 -5.78 -4.10
N GLY A 92 -9.95 -4.73 -3.47
CA GLY A 92 -8.71 -4.77 -2.71
C GLY A 92 -8.88 -5.48 -1.37
N ILE A 93 -7.77 -5.97 -0.83
CA ILE A 93 -7.73 -6.59 0.49
C ILE A 93 -7.39 -5.50 1.49
N ARG A 94 -8.31 -5.24 2.42
CA ARG A 94 -8.05 -4.34 3.53
C ARG A 94 -7.03 -5.00 4.46
N LEU A 95 -5.96 -4.27 4.75
CA LEU A 95 -4.87 -4.70 5.61
C LEU A 95 -5.15 -4.28 7.05
#